data_AF-A0AAU4ZMK1-F1
#
_entry.id   AF-A0AAU4ZMK1-F1
#
_cell.length_a   1.000
_cell.length_b   1.000
_cell.length_c   1.000
_cell.angle_alpha   90.00
_cell.angle_beta   90.00
_cell.angle_gamma   90.00
#
_symmetry.space_group_name_H-M   'P 1'
#
loop_
_entity.id
_entity.type
_entity.pdbx_description
1 polymer ?
#
loop_
_entity_poly.entity_id
_entity_poly.type
_entity_poly.pdbx_seq_one_letter_code
_entity_poly.pdbx_strand_id
1 'polypeptide(L)'
;MTGNDTNTDPYVRKSLIDAACAHGVPVVALLAATPADVCVRRQAVREPARAVPEDVVRRQHADAVAAFPNLRGEGFDHVVFADNIHRLEPLLKRASDARRRDMGWDGSDGLGPLLLVRRVFGPDVLPLWTWRDGSGLAGGDRVGEIRLGKDRLVLALRTNVDGEGDFGFDLLTCCPYDDECDARAWQPVHSVTDLLIAHASDKPHPDTVCTVHGGPDDHDPGDDPEGRADLEAQALEAISG
;
A
#
# COMPACT_ATOMS: atom_id res chain seq x y z
N MET A 1 -15.91 27.18 1.69
CA MET A 1 -17.07 26.61 0.98
C MET A 1 -16.81 25.12 0.81
N THR A 2 -17.58 24.27 1.50
CA THR A 2 -17.46 22.81 1.42
C THR A 2 -18.01 22.34 0.07
N GLY A 3 -17.12 21.94 -0.84
CA GLY A 3 -17.40 21.74 -2.27
C GLY A 3 -18.15 20.46 -2.65
N ASN A 4 -19.15 20.02 -1.88
CA ASN A 4 -19.98 18.90 -2.31
C ASN A 4 -21.42 19.04 -1.79
N ASP A 5 -22.33 19.42 -2.69
CA ASP A 5 -23.77 19.50 -2.49
C ASP A 5 -24.45 18.91 -3.74
N THR A 6 -25.72 18.51 -3.66
CA THR A 6 -26.44 17.91 -4.79
C THR A 6 -26.69 18.91 -5.92
N ASN A 7 -26.67 20.23 -5.62
CA ASN A 7 -26.81 21.32 -6.58
C ASN A 7 -28.04 21.19 -7.50
N THR A 8 -29.08 20.51 -7.02
CA THR A 8 -30.33 20.27 -7.74
C THR A 8 -31.25 21.49 -7.72
N ASP A 9 -31.06 22.39 -6.74
CA ASP A 9 -31.80 23.64 -6.61
C ASP A 9 -31.24 24.74 -7.55
N PRO A 10 -32.07 25.35 -8.42
CA PRO A 10 -31.63 26.44 -9.30
C PRO A 10 -31.10 27.68 -8.56
N TYR A 11 -31.60 27.99 -7.36
CA TYR A 11 -31.11 29.12 -6.56
C TYR A 11 -29.67 28.89 -6.11
N VAL A 12 -29.36 27.66 -5.69
CA VAL A 12 -27.99 27.25 -5.32
C VAL A 12 -27.09 27.35 -6.54
N ARG A 13 -27.49 26.81 -7.70
CA ARG A 13 -26.70 26.90 -8.94
C ARG A 13 -26.45 28.35 -9.36
N LYS A 14 -27.48 29.20 -9.29
CA LYS A 14 -27.35 30.63 -9.60
C LYS A 14 -26.28 31.30 -8.74
N SER A 15 -26.25 31.03 -7.44
CA SER A 15 -25.24 31.62 -6.55
C SER A 15 -23.81 31.21 -6.92
N LEU A 16 -23.61 29.98 -7.41
CA LEU A 16 -22.32 29.49 -7.88
C LEU A 16 -21.89 30.14 -9.19
N ILE A 17 -22.83 30.31 -10.12
CA ILE A 17 -22.62 30.99 -11.40
C ILE A 17 -22.24 32.46 -11.14
N ASP A 18 -23.03 33.18 -10.35
CA ASP A 18 -22.79 34.58 -10.03
C ASP A 18 -21.40 34.78 -9.37
N ALA A 19 -21.01 33.86 -8.49
CA ALA A 19 -19.68 33.87 -7.87
C ALA A 19 -18.54 33.64 -8.88
N ALA A 20 -18.68 32.66 -9.77
CA ALA A 20 -17.67 32.38 -10.78
C ALA A 20 -17.53 33.53 -11.79
N CYS A 21 -18.65 34.14 -12.20
CA CYS A 21 -18.67 35.36 -13.00
C CYS A 21 -17.91 36.51 -12.32
N ALA A 22 -18.14 36.72 -11.01
CA ALA A 22 -17.44 37.76 -10.24
C ALA A 22 -15.91 37.56 -10.19
N HIS A 23 -15.45 36.32 -10.33
CA HIS A 23 -14.03 35.95 -10.36
C HIS A 23 -13.46 35.75 -11.76
N GLY A 24 -14.26 35.89 -12.81
CA GLY A 24 -13.81 35.70 -14.20
C GLY A 24 -13.34 34.28 -14.51
N VAL A 25 -13.89 33.27 -13.84
CA VAL A 25 -13.54 31.85 -14.03
C VAL A 25 -14.69 31.10 -14.71
N PRO A 26 -14.40 30.09 -15.56
CA PRO A 26 -15.45 29.32 -16.21
C PRO A 26 -16.24 28.45 -15.22
N VAL A 27 -17.52 28.27 -15.48
CA VAL A 27 -18.46 27.46 -14.69
C VAL A 27 -18.77 26.17 -15.42
N VAL A 28 -18.54 25.03 -14.76
CA VAL A 28 -18.76 23.69 -15.33
C VAL A 28 -19.83 22.95 -14.55
N ALA A 29 -20.89 22.52 -15.22
CA ALA A 29 -21.86 21.57 -14.68
C ALA A 29 -21.40 20.14 -14.99
N LEU A 30 -21.13 19.37 -13.93
CA LEU A 30 -20.81 17.95 -14.01
C LEU A 30 -22.01 17.12 -13.56
N LEU A 31 -22.66 16.42 -14.49
CA LEU A 31 -23.84 15.61 -14.18
C LEU A 31 -23.49 14.15 -14.01
N ALA A 32 -23.91 13.57 -12.89
CA ALA A 32 -23.85 12.13 -12.69
C ALA A 32 -25.05 11.46 -13.39
N ALA A 33 -24.83 10.82 -14.53
CA ALA A 33 -25.86 10.08 -15.28
C ALA A 33 -26.25 8.72 -14.66
N THR A 34 -25.91 8.50 -13.37
CA THR A 34 -26.17 7.22 -12.72
C THR A 34 -27.68 7.02 -12.55
N PRO A 35 -28.25 5.90 -13.03
CA PRO A 35 -29.68 5.62 -12.89
C PRO A 35 -30.16 5.68 -11.43
N ALA A 36 -31.38 6.18 -11.21
CA ALA A 36 -31.95 6.38 -9.88
C ALA A 36 -31.96 5.10 -9.01
N ASP A 37 -32.23 3.93 -9.58
CA ASP A 37 -32.22 2.64 -8.87
C ASP A 37 -30.82 2.29 -8.33
N VAL A 38 -29.76 2.61 -9.09
CA VAL A 38 -28.37 2.42 -8.66
C VAL A 38 -28.05 3.38 -7.52
N CYS A 39 -28.50 4.64 -7.60
CA CYS A 39 -28.35 5.61 -6.53
C CYS A 39 -29.02 5.16 -5.23
N VAL A 40 -30.26 4.66 -5.31
CA VAL A 40 -31.00 4.11 -4.16
C VAL A 40 -30.30 2.90 -3.56
N ARG A 41 -29.87 1.94 -4.38
CA ARG A 41 -29.11 0.76 -3.90
C ARG A 41 -27.81 1.15 -3.19
N ARG A 42 -27.08 2.14 -3.72
CA ARG A 42 -25.86 2.66 -3.10
C ARG A 42 -26.13 3.39 -1.78
N GLN A 43 -27.30 4.00 -1.62
CA GLN A 43 -27.69 4.66 -0.38
C GLN A 43 -28.13 3.66 0.70
N ALA A 44 -28.78 2.56 0.31
CA ALA A 44 -29.25 1.54 1.25
C ALA A 44 -28.13 0.85 2.06
N VAL A 45 -26.90 0.83 1.55
CA VAL A 45 -25.73 0.22 2.22
C VAL A 45 -24.87 1.23 2.99
N ARG A 46 -25.25 2.51 3.02
CA ARG A 46 -24.49 3.53 3.76
C ARG A 46 -24.79 3.45 5.25
N GLU A 47 -23.81 3.86 6.05
CA GLU A 47 -24.01 4.06 7.49
C GLU A 47 -25.22 4.97 7.74
N PRO A 48 -26.08 4.68 8.74
CA PRO A 48 -27.32 5.42 8.98
C PRO A 48 -27.11 6.94 9.13
N ALA A 49 -25.99 7.36 9.71
CA ALA A 49 -25.64 8.78 9.88
C ALA A 49 -25.41 9.54 8.55
N ARG A 50 -25.25 8.82 7.42
CA ARG A 50 -24.97 9.38 6.09
C ARG A 50 -25.98 8.90 5.03
N ALA A 51 -26.93 8.06 5.42
CA ALA A 51 -27.96 7.52 4.55
C ALA A 51 -29.07 8.56 4.35
N VAL A 52 -29.51 8.71 3.11
CA VAL A 52 -30.60 9.61 2.73
C VAL A 52 -31.81 8.76 2.34
N PRO A 53 -33.04 9.13 2.76
CA PRO A 53 -34.26 8.41 2.39
C PRO A 53 -34.44 8.25 0.87
N GLU A 54 -35.03 7.14 0.44
CA GLU A 54 -35.19 6.80 -0.98
C GLU A 54 -35.96 7.87 -1.78
N ASP A 55 -37.02 8.43 -1.20
CA ASP A 55 -37.84 9.48 -1.82
C ASP A 55 -37.01 10.75 -2.11
N VAL A 56 -36.10 11.10 -1.21
CA VAL A 56 -35.19 12.24 -1.38
C VAL A 56 -34.20 11.97 -2.50
N VAL A 57 -33.64 10.76 -2.57
CA VAL A 57 -32.71 10.35 -3.65
C VAL A 57 -33.39 10.41 -5.01
N ARG A 58 -34.63 9.89 -5.11
CA ARG A 58 -35.43 9.91 -6.34
C ARG A 58 -35.81 11.32 -6.76
N ARG A 59 -36.19 12.18 -5.80
CA ARG A 59 -36.48 13.60 -6.05
C ARG A 59 -35.25 14.33 -6.58
N GLN A 60 -34.11 14.21 -5.91
CA GLN A 60 -32.85 14.83 -6.34
C GLN A 60 -32.45 14.38 -7.75
N HIS A 61 -32.59 13.09 -8.05
CA HIS A 61 -32.35 12.58 -9.40
C HIS A 61 -33.32 13.20 -10.43
N ALA A 62 -34.61 13.26 -10.12
CA ALA A 62 -35.59 13.88 -11.01
C ALA A 62 -35.31 15.37 -11.26
N ASP A 63 -34.96 16.11 -10.21
CA ASP A 63 -34.60 17.54 -10.30
C ASP A 63 -33.36 17.75 -11.17
N ALA A 64 -32.32 16.91 -11.02
CA ALA A 64 -31.12 16.95 -11.85
C ALA A 64 -31.42 16.67 -13.34
N VAL A 65 -32.26 15.66 -13.62
CA VAL A 65 -32.68 15.32 -14.98
C VAL A 65 -33.51 16.45 -15.60
N ALA A 66 -34.42 17.04 -14.84
CA ALA A 66 -35.26 18.14 -15.30
C ALA A 66 -34.45 19.42 -15.59
N ALA A 67 -33.40 19.69 -14.80
CA ALA A 67 -32.53 20.84 -15.00
C ALA A 67 -31.63 20.71 -16.25
N PHE A 68 -31.18 19.49 -16.59
CA PHE A 68 -30.16 19.23 -17.60
C PHE A 68 -30.33 20.01 -18.92
N PRO A 69 -31.51 20.04 -19.57
CA PRO A 69 -31.67 20.74 -20.85
C PRO A 69 -31.41 22.24 -20.79
N ASN A 70 -31.57 22.85 -19.59
CA ASN A 70 -31.53 24.30 -19.41
C ASN A 70 -30.23 24.81 -18.78
N LEU A 71 -29.33 23.93 -18.32
CA LEU A 71 -28.11 24.33 -17.61
C LEU A 71 -27.23 25.30 -18.42
N ARG A 72 -27.10 25.13 -19.73
CA ARG A 72 -26.39 26.12 -20.56
C ARG A 72 -27.05 27.50 -20.53
N GLY A 73 -28.39 27.54 -20.52
CA GLY A 73 -29.16 28.78 -20.41
C GLY A 73 -29.07 29.45 -19.03
N GLU A 74 -28.70 28.70 -17.99
CA GLU A 74 -28.46 29.26 -16.66
C GLU A 74 -27.13 30.02 -16.56
N GLY A 75 -26.16 29.75 -17.45
CA GLY A 75 -24.84 30.40 -17.46
C GLY A 75 -23.65 29.47 -17.25
N PHE A 76 -23.85 28.14 -17.34
CA PHE A 76 -22.72 27.20 -17.35
C PHE A 76 -22.01 27.19 -18.72
N ASP A 77 -20.70 27.46 -18.73
CA ASP A 77 -19.86 27.43 -19.95
C ASP A 77 -19.74 26.02 -20.53
N HIS A 78 -19.68 25.02 -19.64
CA HIS A 78 -19.60 23.61 -20.01
C HIS A 78 -20.61 22.79 -19.22
N VAL A 79 -21.29 21.88 -19.91
CA VAL A 79 -22.22 20.91 -19.32
C VAL A 79 -21.78 19.54 -19.81
N VAL A 80 -21.33 18.69 -18.88
CA VAL A 80 -20.73 17.38 -19.20
C VAL A 80 -21.31 16.29 -18.31
N PHE A 81 -21.51 15.10 -18.87
CA PHE A 81 -21.81 13.94 -18.07
C PHE A 81 -20.53 13.29 -17.53
N ALA A 82 -20.58 12.88 -16.28
CA ALA A 82 -19.42 12.35 -15.55
C ALA A 82 -18.87 11.04 -16.12
N ASP A 83 -19.71 10.24 -16.75
CA ASP A 83 -19.39 8.99 -17.45
C ASP A 83 -18.71 9.22 -18.81
N ASN A 84 -18.95 10.38 -19.43
CA ASN A 84 -18.32 10.79 -20.69
C ASN A 84 -16.97 11.51 -20.48
N ILE A 85 -16.49 11.63 -19.25
CA ILE A 85 -15.15 12.18 -19.00
C ILE A 85 -14.12 11.10 -19.23
N HIS A 86 -13.21 11.32 -20.19
CA HIS A 86 -12.01 10.53 -20.38
C HIS A 86 -11.03 10.72 -19.20
N ARG A 87 -11.29 10.05 -18.07
CA ARG A 87 -10.49 10.16 -16.84
C ARG A 87 -9.19 9.36 -16.90
N LEU A 88 -9.15 8.35 -17.79
CA LEU A 88 -8.00 7.45 -17.90
C LEU A 88 -6.77 8.20 -18.38
N GLU A 89 -6.87 9.02 -19.43
CA GLU A 89 -5.73 9.74 -19.98
C GLU A 89 -5.07 10.70 -18.96
N PRO A 90 -5.81 11.60 -18.26
CA PRO A 90 -5.22 12.42 -17.20
C PRO A 90 -4.60 11.60 -16.05
N LEU A 91 -5.21 10.45 -15.71
CA LEU A 91 -4.66 9.54 -14.70
C LEU A 91 -3.35 8.91 -15.17
N LEU A 92 -3.32 8.34 -16.37
CA LEU A 92 -2.13 7.72 -16.96
C LEU A 92 -1.02 8.75 -17.16
N LYS A 93 -1.36 9.98 -17.57
CA LYS A 93 -0.40 11.08 -17.68
C LYS A 93 0.25 11.37 -16.33
N ARG A 94 -0.54 11.54 -15.26
CA ARG A 94 0.01 11.77 -13.91
C ARG A 94 0.86 10.59 -13.42
N ALA A 95 0.42 9.35 -13.66
CA ALA A 95 1.16 8.15 -13.30
C ALA A 95 2.49 8.04 -14.07
N SER A 96 2.47 8.33 -15.37
CA SER A 96 3.66 8.38 -16.22
C SER A 96 4.63 9.47 -15.78
N ASP A 97 4.14 10.70 -15.55
CA ASP A 97 4.96 11.83 -15.09
C ASP A 97 5.63 11.50 -13.74
N ALA A 98 4.90 10.88 -12.81
CA ALA A 98 5.46 10.41 -11.54
C ALA A 98 6.53 9.34 -11.74
N ARG A 99 6.28 8.34 -12.60
CA ARG A 99 7.25 7.28 -12.91
C ARG A 99 8.52 7.84 -13.56
N ARG A 100 8.37 8.80 -14.47
CA ARG A 100 9.49 9.47 -15.14
C ARG A 100 10.36 10.22 -14.15
N ARG A 101 9.74 10.97 -13.22
CA ARG A 101 10.44 11.60 -12.09
C ARG A 101 11.18 10.58 -11.24
N ASP A 102 10.50 9.53 -10.78
CA ASP A 102 11.12 8.50 -9.93
C ASP A 102 12.36 7.87 -10.61
N MET A 103 12.34 7.75 -11.95
CA MET A 103 13.45 7.23 -12.76
C MET A 103 14.49 8.27 -13.20
N GLY A 104 14.29 9.56 -12.92
CA GLY A 104 15.14 10.65 -13.43
C GLY A 104 15.05 10.87 -14.95
N TRP A 105 14.03 10.31 -15.62
CA TRP A 105 13.85 10.42 -17.08
C TRP A 105 13.38 11.81 -17.55
N ASP A 106 13.05 12.69 -16.61
CA ASP A 106 12.71 14.09 -16.84
C ASP A 106 13.89 15.05 -16.59
N GLY A 107 15.10 14.52 -16.34
CA GLY A 107 16.30 15.30 -16.06
C GLY A 107 16.49 15.63 -14.57
N SER A 108 15.62 15.14 -13.68
CA SER A 108 15.87 15.13 -12.25
C SER A 108 16.84 14.01 -11.85
N ASP A 109 17.38 14.07 -10.63
CA ASP A 109 18.23 13.00 -10.07
C ASP A 109 17.45 11.68 -9.88
N GLY A 110 16.12 11.75 -9.90
CA GLY A 110 15.24 10.63 -9.59
C GLY A 110 15.46 10.06 -8.19
N LEU A 111 15.03 8.81 -7.99
CA LEU A 111 15.18 8.12 -6.71
C LEU A 111 16.42 7.22 -6.66
N GLY A 112 17.02 6.89 -7.81
CA GLY A 112 18.20 6.03 -7.90
C GLY A 112 18.08 4.77 -7.02
N PRO A 113 18.98 4.54 -6.04
CA PRO A 113 18.96 3.36 -5.18
C PRO A 113 17.74 3.29 -4.24
N LEU A 114 16.98 4.38 -4.09
CA LEU A 114 15.74 4.41 -3.28
C LEU A 114 14.52 3.89 -4.05
N LEU A 115 14.63 3.62 -5.35
CA LEU A 115 13.54 3.01 -6.14
C LEU A 115 13.07 1.69 -5.54
N LEU A 116 14.00 0.85 -5.11
CA LEU A 116 13.67 -0.45 -4.51
C LEU A 116 13.00 -0.28 -3.15
N VAL A 117 13.51 0.64 -2.32
CA VAL A 117 12.89 1.00 -1.03
C VAL A 117 11.45 1.48 -1.21
N ARG A 118 11.22 2.39 -2.17
CA ARG A 118 9.88 2.87 -2.53
C ARG A 118 8.96 1.75 -3.00
N ARG A 119 9.49 0.80 -3.76
CA ARG A 119 8.72 -0.34 -4.29
C ARG A 119 8.27 -1.28 -3.17
N VAL A 120 9.16 -1.59 -2.23
CA VAL A 120 8.91 -2.57 -1.15
C VAL A 120 8.10 -1.95 -0.01
N PHE A 121 8.50 -0.77 0.45
CA PHE A 121 7.94 -0.15 1.66
C PHE A 121 7.02 1.04 1.39
N GLY A 122 6.91 1.48 0.14
CA GLY A 122 6.00 2.54 -0.26
C GLY A 122 6.54 3.97 -0.09
N PRO A 123 5.75 4.97 -0.48
CA PRO A 123 6.14 6.38 -0.48
C PRO A 123 6.35 6.96 0.93
N ASP A 124 5.61 6.46 1.93
CA ASP A 124 5.57 7.07 3.26
C ASP A 124 6.79 6.71 4.12
N VAL A 125 7.43 5.57 3.83
CA VAL A 125 8.68 5.14 4.50
C VAL A 125 9.91 5.84 3.90
N LEU A 126 9.85 6.22 2.62
CA LEU A 126 10.97 6.78 1.88
C LEU A 126 11.66 7.97 2.58
N PRO A 127 10.94 8.95 3.17
CA PRO A 127 11.56 10.10 3.84
C PRO A 127 12.29 9.73 5.14
N LEU A 128 11.99 8.56 5.72
CA LEU A 128 12.60 8.06 6.94
C LEU A 128 13.83 7.18 6.65
N TRP A 129 14.04 6.81 5.39
CA TRP A 129 15.09 5.90 4.98
C TRP A 129 16.43 6.60 4.86
N THR A 130 17.50 5.95 5.34
CA THR A 130 18.88 6.38 5.10
C THR A 130 19.77 5.16 4.83
N TRP A 131 20.56 5.21 3.76
CA TRP A 131 21.61 4.21 3.53
C TRP A 131 22.81 4.46 4.46
N ARG A 132 23.38 3.38 4.99
CA ARG A 132 24.62 3.41 5.77
C ARG A 132 25.78 3.00 4.88
N ASP A 133 26.47 3.99 4.36
CA ASP A 133 27.66 3.73 3.55
C ASP A 133 28.76 3.04 4.37
N GLY A 134 29.36 1.99 3.80
CA GLY A 134 30.46 1.25 4.42
C GLY A 134 30.09 0.38 5.63
N SER A 135 28.81 0.12 5.89
CA SER A 135 28.38 -0.75 7.00
C SER A 135 28.76 -2.22 6.76
N GLY A 136 29.62 -2.78 7.61
CA GLY A 136 29.95 -4.21 7.61
C GLY A 136 28.96 -5.10 8.38
N LEU A 137 27.78 -4.59 8.72
CA LEU A 137 26.82 -5.28 9.60
C LEU A 137 26.24 -6.55 8.95
N ALA A 138 26.07 -6.54 7.63
CA ALA A 138 25.40 -7.59 6.86
C ALA A 138 26.36 -8.32 5.90
N GLY A 139 27.61 -8.55 6.30
CA GLY A 139 28.53 -9.40 5.55
C GLY A 139 28.92 -8.87 4.14
N GLY A 140 28.80 -7.57 3.91
CA GLY A 140 29.06 -6.93 2.62
C GLY A 140 27.80 -6.38 1.93
N ASP A 141 26.61 -6.82 2.35
CA ASP A 141 25.36 -6.28 1.86
C ASP A 141 25.16 -4.83 2.28
N ARG A 142 24.47 -4.05 1.43
CA ARG A 142 24.15 -2.66 1.73
C ARG A 142 23.15 -2.60 2.87
N VAL A 143 23.43 -1.75 3.85
CA VAL A 143 22.58 -1.59 5.04
C VAL A 143 21.82 -0.28 4.97
N GLY A 144 20.52 -0.32 5.16
CA GLY A 144 19.66 0.84 5.32
C GLY A 144 19.08 0.92 6.73
N GLU A 145 18.58 2.09 7.09
CA GLU A 145 17.85 2.30 8.34
C GLU A 145 16.59 3.12 8.11
N ILE A 146 15.57 2.82 8.90
CA ILE A 146 14.38 3.66 9.10
C ILE A 146 14.49 4.25 10.51
N ARG A 147 14.35 5.57 10.64
CA ARG A 147 14.39 6.26 11.94
C ARG A 147 13.19 7.16 12.14
N LEU A 148 12.53 7.03 13.29
CA LEU A 148 11.45 7.91 13.70
C LEU A 148 11.46 8.09 15.23
N GLY A 149 11.89 9.27 15.70
CA GLY A 149 12.04 9.51 17.14
C GLY A 149 13.03 8.53 17.78
N LYS A 150 12.55 7.72 18.73
CA LYS A 150 13.35 6.68 19.39
C LYS A 150 13.40 5.37 18.60
N ASP A 151 12.49 5.18 17.65
CA ASP A 151 12.34 3.93 16.93
C ASP A 151 13.34 3.87 15.77
N ARG A 152 13.98 2.71 15.64
CA ARG A 152 15.03 2.44 14.66
C ARG A 152 14.92 1.01 14.14
N LEU A 153 14.75 0.87 12.84
CA LEU A 153 14.84 -0.41 12.14
C LEU A 153 16.10 -0.42 11.29
N VAL A 154 16.83 -1.53 11.29
CA VAL A 154 18.08 -1.70 10.51
C VAL A 154 17.87 -2.84 9.54
N LEU A 155 18.08 -2.60 8.25
CA LEU A 155 17.79 -3.55 7.19
C LEU A 155 19.01 -3.82 6.33
N ALA A 156 19.19 -5.07 5.90
CA ALA A 156 20.14 -5.46 4.88
C ALA A 156 19.43 -5.62 3.54
N LEU A 157 19.97 -5.07 2.46
CA LEU A 157 19.52 -5.34 1.10
C LEU A 157 20.15 -6.66 0.63
N ARG A 158 19.33 -7.68 0.42
CA ARG A 158 19.73 -8.96 -0.17
C ARG A 158 19.55 -8.90 -1.67
N THR A 159 20.58 -9.28 -2.42
CA THR A 159 20.57 -9.25 -3.90
C THR A 159 20.49 -10.64 -4.54
N ASN A 160 20.29 -11.67 -3.73
CA ASN A 160 20.15 -13.05 -4.18
C ASN A 160 19.40 -13.88 -3.12
N VAL A 161 18.14 -13.55 -2.86
CA VAL A 161 17.35 -14.17 -1.78
C VAL A 161 17.08 -15.65 -2.03
N ASP A 162 16.92 -16.06 -3.28
CA ASP A 162 16.50 -17.40 -3.71
C ASP A 162 17.53 -18.14 -4.58
N GLY A 163 18.70 -17.55 -4.80
CA GLY A 163 19.69 -18.09 -5.74
C GLY A 163 19.44 -17.69 -7.21
N GLU A 164 18.32 -17.03 -7.53
CA GLU A 164 17.94 -16.60 -8.87
C GLU A 164 18.23 -15.11 -9.13
N GLY A 165 18.78 -14.41 -8.13
CA GLY A 165 19.11 -12.98 -8.21
C GLY A 165 17.97 -12.06 -7.77
N ASP A 166 17.00 -12.58 -7.01
CA ASP A 166 15.93 -11.75 -6.47
C ASP A 166 16.41 -10.80 -5.37
N PHE A 167 15.80 -9.62 -5.35
CA PHE A 167 16.07 -8.58 -4.37
C PHE A 167 15.09 -8.65 -3.22
N GLY A 168 15.59 -8.59 -1.99
CA GLY A 168 14.79 -8.52 -0.77
C GLY A 168 15.46 -7.68 0.29
N PHE A 169 14.76 -7.52 1.41
CA PHE A 169 15.33 -6.91 2.59
C PHE A 169 15.20 -7.86 3.76
N ASP A 170 16.24 -7.90 4.59
CA ASP A 170 16.14 -8.53 5.90
C ASP A 170 16.20 -7.46 6.98
N LEU A 171 15.29 -7.54 7.95
CA LEU A 171 15.29 -6.73 9.14
C LEU A 171 16.16 -7.39 10.22
N LEU A 172 17.07 -6.62 10.80
CA LEU A 172 17.82 -7.02 11.99
C LEU A 172 16.87 -7.15 13.18
N THR A 173 16.90 -8.31 13.83
CA THR A 173 16.09 -8.63 15.01
C THR A 173 16.96 -9.34 16.07
N CYS A 174 16.38 -9.58 17.24
CA CYS A 174 16.98 -10.43 18.28
C CYS A 174 16.89 -11.90 17.88
N CYS A 175 17.78 -12.74 18.43
CA CYS A 175 17.71 -14.19 18.24
C CYS A 175 16.36 -14.74 18.74
N PRO A 176 15.61 -15.50 17.92
CA PRO A 176 14.31 -16.04 18.35
C PRO A 176 14.43 -17.36 19.12
N TYR A 177 15.62 -17.98 19.14
CA TYR A 177 15.84 -19.32 19.68
C TYR A 177 16.38 -19.31 21.11
N ASP A 178 17.07 -18.24 21.49
CA ASP A 178 17.78 -18.12 22.77
C ASP A 178 17.87 -16.64 23.16
N ASP A 179 17.26 -16.28 24.28
CA ASP A 179 17.22 -14.91 24.80
C ASP A 179 18.58 -14.44 25.33
N GLU A 180 19.51 -15.35 25.62
CA GLU A 180 20.89 -15.02 26.00
C GLU A 180 21.82 -14.87 24.77
N CYS A 181 21.29 -15.12 23.56
CA CYS A 181 22.05 -15.03 22.34
C CYS A 181 22.08 -13.60 21.79
N ASP A 182 23.20 -12.91 22.02
CA ASP A 182 23.49 -11.57 21.46
C ASP A 182 23.90 -11.59 19.97
N ALA A 183 23.78 -12.73 19.29
CA ALA A 183 24.11 -12.85 17.89
C ALA A 183 23.11 -12.11 17.00
N ARG A 184 23.55 -11.75 15.79
CA ARG A 184 22.67 -11.06 14.84
C ARG A 184 21.66 -12.07 14.28
N ALA A 185 20.39 -11.71 14.32
CA ALA A 185 19.34 -12.42 13.61
C ALA A 185 18.75 -11.52 12.52
N TRP A 186 18.41 -12.13 11.39
CA TRP A 186 17.88 -11.47 10.21
C TRP A 186 16.57 -12.14 9.83
N GLN A 187 15.50 -11.36 9.75
CA GLN A 187 14.21 -11.84 9.26
C GLN A 187 13.89 -11.23 7.89
N PRO A 188 13.40 -12.01 6.92
CA PRO A 188 13.00 -11.46 5.64
C PRO A 188 11.78 -10.55 5.78
N VAL A 189 11.77 -9.45 5.03
CA VAL A 189 10.65 -8.52 4.93
C VAL A 189 10.42 -8.13 3.47
N HIS A 190 9.18 -8.27 3.01
CA HIS A 190 8.79 -8.07 1.60
C HIS A 190 7.87 -6.87 1.40
N SER A 191 7.38 -6.29 2.50
CA SER A 191 6.43 -5.19 2.48
C SER A 191 6.48 -4.33 3.74
N VAL A 192 5.82 -3.17 3.69
CA VAL A 192 5.57 -2.35 4.89
C VAL A 192 4.69 -3.08 5.93
N THR A 193 3.86 -4.04 5.48
CA THR A 193 3.05 -4.87 6.38
C THR A 193 3.93 -5.78 7.23
N ASP A 194 4.98 -6.34 6.65
CA ASP A 194 5.93 -7.19 7.38
C ASP A 194 6.71 -6.36 8.41
N LEU A 195 7.09 -5.13 8.07
CA LEU A 195 7.69 -4.20 9.04
C LEU A 195 6.73 -3.88 10.20
N LEU A 196 5.45 -3.67 9.91
CA LEU A 196 4.45 -3.41 10.95
C LEU A 196 4.29 -4.63 11.87
N ILE A 197 4.21 -5.84 11.30
CA ILE A 197 4.12 -7.08 12.07
C ILE A 197 5.38 -7.23 12.93
N ALA A 198 6.57 -7.13 12.34
CA ALA A 198 7.84 -7.24 13.06
C ALA A 198 8.00 -6.21 14.18
N HIS A 199 7.43 -5.01 14.02
CA HIS A 199 7.51 -3.95 15.03
C HIS A 199 6.47 -4.08 16.15
N ALA A 200 5.30 -4.66 15.87
CA ALA A 200 4.18 -4.71 16.80
C ALA A 200 3.93 -6.10 17.42
N SER A 201 4.55 -7.14 16.88
CA SER A 201 4.39 -8.53 17.33
C SER A 201 5.59 -8.98 18.16
N ASP A 202 5.32 -9.71 19.25
CA ASP A 202 6.36 -10.40 20.02
C ASP A 202 6.74 -11.77 19.41
N LYS A 203 6.03 -12.20 18.34
CA LYS A 203 6.31 -13.46 17.66
C LYS A 203 7.36 -13.26 16.57
N PRO A 204 8.47 -14.03 16.58
CA PRO A 204 9.46 -13.97 15.52
C PRO A 204 8.91 -14.54 14.20
N HIS A 205 9.41 -14.02 13.08
CA HIS A 205 9.10 -14.57 11.76
C HIS A 205 9.67 -16.00 11.66
N PRO A 206 8.94 -16.97 11.08
CA PRO A 206 9.41 -18.35 10.96
C PRO A 206 10.77 -18.42 10.28
N ASP A 207 10.98 -17.66 9.21
CA ASP A 207 12.21 -17.69 8.42
C ASP A 207 13.32 -16.77 8.99
N THR A 208 13.28 -16.48 10.30
CA THR A 208 14.36 -15.71 10.93
C THR A 208 15.60 -16.58 11.05
N VAL A 209 16.74 -16.08 10.53
CA VAL A 209 18.02 -16.78 10.58
C VAL A 209 18.95 -16.07 11.57
N CYS A 210 19.41 -16.81 12.57
CA CYS A 210 20.44 -16.34 13.50
C CYS A 210 21.83 -16.77 13.02
N THR A 211 22.84 -15.91 13.11
CA THR A 211 24.21 -16.25 12.68
C THR A 211 24.87 -17.37 13.50
N VAL A 212 24.32 -17.73 14.66
CA VAL A 212 24.81 -18.82 15.53
C VAL A 212 23.92 -20.06 15.42
N HIS A 213 22.60 -19.88 15.52
CA HIS A 213 21.64 -21.00 15.57
C HIS A 213 21.10 -21.42 14.19
N GLY A 214 21.43 -20.70 13.11
CA GLY A 214 20.92 -20.99 11.77
C GLY A 214 19.45 -20.57 11.57
N GLY A 215 18.85 -21.08 10.50
CA GLY A 215 17.42 -20.98 10.22
C GLY A 215 16.64 -22.25 10.56
N PRO A 216 15.31 -22.27 10.31
CA PRO A 216 14.46 -23.44 10.55
C PRO A 216 14.91 -24.71 9.83
N ASP A 217 15.49 -24.55 8.64
CA ASP A 217 15.97 -25.65 7.80
C ASP A 217 17.38 -26.14 8.18
N ASP A 218 18.08 -25.43 9.08
CA ASP A 218 19.42 -25.83 9.57
C ASP A 218 19.33 -26.70 10.83
N HIS A 219 18.14 -26.89 11.40
CA HIS A 219 17.87 -27.99 12.31
C HIS A 219 17.74 -29.29 11.51
N ASP A 220 18.87 -29.85 11.10
CA ASP A 220 18.96 -31.31 11.01
C ASP A 220 18.91 -31.79 12.47
N PRO A 221 17.80 -32.39 12.96
CA PRO A 221 17.83 -33.05 14.26
C PRO A 221 18.84 -34.17 14.09
N GLY A 222 20.06 -33.89 14.57
CA GLY A 222 21.24 -34.68 14.30
C GLY A 222 20.91 -36.15 14.33
N ASP A 223 21.29 -36.81 13.24
CA ASP A 223 21.29 -38.25 13.03
C ASP A 223 21.68 -38.97 14.33
N ASP A 224 20.69 -39.25 15.18
CA ASP A 224 20.90 -39.84 16.50
C ASP A 224 21.17 -41.33 16.27
N PRO A 225 22.42 -41.79 16.43
CA PRO A 225 22.76 -43.18 16.19
C PRO A 225 22.06 -44.11 17.19
N GLU A 226 21.62 -43.61 18.35
CA GLU A 226 20.89 -44.41 19.35
C GLU A 226 19.44 -44.69 18.90
N GLY A 227 18.77 -43.71 18.29
CA GLY A 227 17.43 -43.89 17.71
C GLY A 227 17.40 -44.86 16.52
N ARG A 228 18.48 -44.94 15.73
CA ARG A 228 18.61 -45.94 14.64
C ARG A 228 18.80 -47.36 15.17
N ALA A 229 19.58 -47.55 16.23
CA ALA A 229 19.79 -48.86 16.84
C ALA A 229 18.50 -49.43 17.43
N ASP A 230 17.66 -48.59 18.05
CA ASP A 230 16.37 -49.01 18.60
C ASP A 230 15.35 -49.39 17.52
N LEU A 231 15.36 -48.69 16.37
CA LEU A 231 14.50 -49.01 15.23
C LEU A 231 14.95 -50.28 14.49
N GLU A 232 16.26 -50.50 14.36
CA GLU A 232 16.79 -51.74 13.78
C GLU A 232 16.54 -52.96 14.69
N ALA A 233 16.66 -52.79 16.01
CA ALA A 233 16.33 -53.84 16.98
C ALA A 233 14.84 -54.22 16.92
N GLN A 234 13.95 -53.23 16.88
CA GLN A 234 12.50 -53.46 16.75
C GLN A 234 12.12 -54.09 15.40
N ALA A 235 12.80 -53.73 14.32
CA ALA A 235 12.59 -54.32 13.00
C ALA A 235 13.07 -55.78 12.92
N LEU A 236 14.20 -56.10 13.55
CA LEU A 236 14.71 -57.47 13.65
C LEU A 236 13.77 -58.35 14.47
N GLU A 237 13.26 -57.86 15.61
CA GLU A 237 12.33 -58.59 16.48
C GLU A 237 10.99 -58.90 15.77
N ALA A 238 10.48 -57.95 14.97
CA ALA A 238 9.26 -58.13 14.18
C ALA A 238 9.40 -59.11 13.01
N ILE A 239 10.61 -59.28 12.49
CA ILE A 239 10.92 -60.24 11.41
C ILE A 239 11.23 -61.63 11.99
N SER A 240 11.79 -61.70 13.20
CA SER A 240 12.26 -62.96 13.78
C SER A 240 11.22 -63.78 14.54
N GLY A 241 10.15 -63.16 15.10
CA GLY A 241 9.04 -63.87 15.77
C GLY A 241 9.42 -64.70 16.99
#